data_AF-A0A5B1BQY0-F1
#
_entry.id   AF-A0A5B1BQY0-F1
#
_cell.length_a   1.000
_cell.length_b   1.000
_cell.length_c   1.000
_cell.angle_alpha   90.00
_cell.angle_beta   90.00
_cell.angle_gamma   90.00
#
_symmetry.space_group_name_H-M   'P 1'
#
loop_
_entity.id
_entity.type
_entity.pdbx_description
1 polymer ?
#
loop_
_entity_poly.entity_id
_entity_poly.type
_entity_poly.pdbx_seq_one_letter_code
_entity_poly.pdbx_strand_id
1 'polypeptide(L)'
;MADAVSHQIQVACDDLYCTPLDPVAQANAGDLLLRLTPAADERDIARRIRIACDELHDDPADLDARRKLLALLNPAAAFRSDVITRTSKIYG
;
A
#
# COMPACT_ATOMS: atom_id res chain seq x y z
N MET A 1 10.37 -8.22 -27.23
CA MET A 1 10.22 -9.28 -26.23
C MET A 1 10.13 -8.59 -24.89
N ALA A 2 9.05 -8.76 -24.14
CA ALA A 2 8.99 -8.23 -22.78
C ALA A 2 10.14 -8.87 -22.00
N ASP A 3 10.94 -8.04 -21.32
CA ASP A 3 12.03 -8.54 -20.48
C ASP A 3 11.47 -9.51 -19.43
N ALA A 4 12.26 -10.51 -19.04
CA ALA A 4 11.81 -11.55 -18.11
C ALA A 4 11.26 -10.97 -16.79
N VAL A 5 11.76 -9.82 -16.36
CA VAL A 5 11.27 -9.09 -15.19
C VAL A 5 9.86 -8.52 -15.42
N SER A 6 9.61 -7.95 -16.60
CA SER A 6 8.29 -7.40 -16.95
C SER A 6 7.22 -8.49 -16.99
N HIS A 7 7.56 -9.67 -17.51
CA HIS A 7 6.66 -10.82 -17.53
C HIS A 7 6.36 -11.33 -16.11
N GLN A 8 7.36 -11.36 -15.21
CA GLN A 8 7.14 -11.76 -13.81
C GLN A 8 6.19 -10.81 -13.08
N ILE A 9 6.34 -9.50 -13.28
CA ILE A 9 5.42 -8.51 -12.69
C ILE A 9 4.00 -8.74 -13.20
N GLN A 10 3.83 -8.93 -14.51
CA GLN A 10 2.51 -9.15 -15.11
C GLN A 10 1.81 -10.37 -14.50
N VAL A 11 2.48 -11.52 -14.44
CA VAL A 11 1.89 -12.75 -13.87
C VAL A 11 1.51 -12.54 -12.40
N ALA A 12 2.39 -11.94 -11.59
CA ALA A 12 2.09 -11.70 -10.18
C ALA A 12 0.90 -10.72 -9.99
N CYS A 13 0.77 -9.71 -10.85
CA CYS A 13 -0.36 -8.80 -10.85
C CYS A 13 -1.65 -9.47 -11.33
N ASP A 14 -1.60 -10.34 -12.34
CA ASP A 14 -2.76 -11.07 -12.84
C ASP A 14 -3.30 -12.04 -11.79
N ASP A 15 -2.40 -12.77 -11.10
CA ASP A 15 -2.76 -13.64 -9.98
C ASP A 15 -3.42 -12.85 -8.84
N LEU A 16 -2.82 -11.72 -8.44
CA LEU A 16 -3.39 -10.86 -7.40
C LEU A 16 -4.73 -10.22 -7.81
N TYR A 17 -4.90 -9.90 -9.09
CA TYR A 17 -6.16 -9.39 -9.61
C TYR A 17 -7.28 -10.43 -9.51
N CYS A 18 -6.97 -11.69 -9.78
CA CYS A 18 -7.94 -12.79 -9.69
C CYS A 18 -8.28 -13.14 -8.23
N THR A 19 -7.30 -13.10 -7.32
CA THR A 19 -7.48 -13.44 -5.90
C THR A 19 -6.84 -12.39 -4.97
N PRO A 20 -7.43 -11.20 -4.82
CA PRO A 20 -6.81 -10.06 -4.13
C PRO A 20 -6.65 -10.24 -2.62
N LEU A 21 -7.38 -11.18 -2.03
CA LEU A 21 -7.31 -11.53 -0.60
C LEU A 21 -6.55 -12.83 -0.33
N ASP A 22 -6.01 -13.47 -1.38
CA ASP A 22 -5.19 -14.66 -1.20
C ASP A 22 -3.82 -14.26 -0.62
N PRO A 23 -3.43 -14.79 0.55
CA PRO A 23 -2.21 -14.38 1.23
C PRO A 23 -0.95 -14.78 0.45
N VAL A 24 -1.01 -15.81 -0.39
CA VAL A 24 0.12 -16.26 -1.21
C VAL A 24 0.31 -15.31 -2.40
N ALA A 25 -0.77 -14.95 -3.09
CA ALA A 25 -0.75 -13.96 -4.17
C ALA A 25 -0.26 -12.59 -3.68
N GLN A 26 -0.73 -12.15 -2.50
CA GLN A 26 -0.27 -10.91 -1.87
C GLN A 26 1.23 -10.96 -1.51
N ALA A 27 1.70 -12.05 -0.90
CA ALA A 27 3.11 -12.21 -0.54
C ALA A 27 4.02 -12.24 -1.76
N ASN A 28 3.63 -12.99 -2.81
CA ASN A 28 4.40 -13.12 -4.04
C ASN A 28 4.53 -11.79 -4.78
N ALA A 29 3.41 -11.07 -4.97
CA ALA A 29 3.42 -9.75 -5.60
C ALA A 29 4.20 -8.74 -4.74
N GLY A 30 4.01 -8.78 -3.41
CA GLY A 30 4.70 -7.92 -2.46
C GLY A 30 6.23 -8.08 -2.50
N ASP A 31 6.74 -9.31 -2.39
CA ASP A 31 8.18 -9.61 -2.43
C ASP A 31 8.80 -9.19 -3.77
N LEU A 32 8.14 -9.53 -4.87
CA LEU A 32 8.60 -9.18 -6.21
C LEU A 32 8.71 -7.67 -6.39
N LEU A 33 7.66 -6.92 -6.02
CA LEU A 33 7.64 -5.47 -6.13
C LEU A 33 8.66 -4.82 -5.19
N LEU A 34 8.82 -5.32 -3.96
CA LEU A 34 9.81 -4.79 -3.01
C LEU A 34 11.24 -4.98 -3.50
N ARG A 35 11.55 -6.12 -4.11
CA ARG A 35 12.88 -6.39 -4.68
C ARG A 35 13.20 -5.51 -5.89
N LEU A 36 12.20 -5.18 -6.69
CA LEU A 36 12.37 -4.48 -7.97
C LEU A 36 12.17 -2.96 -7.86
N THR A 37 11.48 -2.49 -6.81
CA THR A 37 11.17 -1.07 -6.63
C THR A 37 12.27 -0.40 -5.79
N PRO A 38 12.95 0.62 -6.32
CA PRO A 38 13.87 1.42 -5.52
C PRO A 38 13.17 2.07 -4.33
N ALA A 39 13.90 2.27 -3.23
CA ALA A 39 13.39 3.05 -2.12
C ALA A 39 12.99 4.45 -2.59
N ALA A 40 11.80 4.90 -2.18
CA ALA A 40 11.32 6.25 -2.51
C ALA A 40 12.18 7.30 -1.79
N ASP A 41 12.57 8.35 -2.50
CA ASP A 41 13.26 9.49 -1.89
C ASP A 41 12.26 10.51 -1.31
N GLU A 42 12.75 11.51 -0.58
CA GLU A 42 11.91 12.55 0.02
C GLU A 42 11.12 13.35 -1.03
N ARG A 43 11.64 13.48 -2.26
CA ARG A 43 10.98 14.21 -3.35
C ARG A 43 9.81 13.40 -3.91
N ASP A 44 9.96 12.08 -4.02
CA ASP A 44 8.90 11.16 -4.41
C ASP A 44 7.78 11.15 -3.38
N ILE A 45 8.12 11.10 -2.09
CA ILE A 45 7.15 11.18 -1.00
C ILE A 45 6.39 12.52 -1.06
N ALA A 46 7.11 13.65 -1.17
CA ALA A 46 6.50 14.96 -1.28
C ALA A 46 5.59 15.09 -2.51
N ARG A 47 5.98 14.51 -3.65
CA ARG A 47 5.15 14.46 -4.87
C ARG A 47 3.86 13.69 -4.63
N ARG A 48 3.93 12.50 -4.02
CA ARG A 48 2.74 11.67 -3.73
C ARG A 48 1.78 12.35 -2.76
N ILE A 49 2.31 13.06 -1.76
CA ILE A 49 1.48 13.86 -0.83
C ILE A 49 0.73 14.96 -1.60
N ARG A 50 1.39 15.69 -2.50
CA ARG A 50 0.74 16.73 -3.31
C ARG A 50 -0.40 16.17 -4.15
N ILE A 51 -0.18 15.05 -4.83
CA ILE A 51 -1.24 14.40 -5.64
C ILE A 51 -2.44 14.02 -4.77
N ALA A 52 -2.22 13.40 -3.61
CA ALA A 52 -3.32 13.03 -2.72
C ALA A 52 -4.05 14.26 -2.14
N CYS A 53 -3.33 15.37 -1.91
CA CYS A 53 -3.95 16.64 -1.52
C CYS A 53 -4.75 17.26 -2.67
N ASP A 54 -4.27 17.19 -3.91
CA ASP A 54 -4.99 17.68 -5.10
C ASP A 54 -6.28 16.88 -5.30
N GLU A 55 -6.23 15.54 -5.22
CA GLU A 55 -7.42 14.67 -5.28
C GLU A 55 -8.47 15.07 -4.21
N LEU A 56 -8.04 15.37 -2.98
CA LEU A 56 -8.95 15.80 -1.90
C LEU A 56 -9.41 17.25 -1.99
N HIS A 57 -8.64 18.10 -2.66
CA HIS A 57 -9.05 19.47 -2.95
C HIS A 57 -10.17 19.47 -3.98
N ASP A 58 -10.09 18.57 -4.98
CA ASP A 58 -11.11 18.39 -6.01
C ASP A 58 -12.36 17.67 -5.47
N ASP A 59 -12.19 16.59 -4.69
CA ASP A 59 -13.27 15.91 -3.98
C ASP A 59 -12.89 15.60 -2.53
N PRO A 60 -13.33 16.42 -1.55
CA PRO A 60 -13.03 16.16 -0.15
C PRO A 60 -13.70 14.89 0.38
N ALA A 61 -14.73 14.34 -0.29
CA ALA A 61 -15.42 13.12 0.11
C ALA A 61 -14.74 11.84 -0.40
N ASP A 62 -13.72 11.93 -1.26
CA ASP A 62 -12.99 10.77 -1.79
C ASP A 62 -12.26 10.02 -0.65
N LEU A 63 -12.83 8.87 -0.27
CA LEU A 63 -12.28 8.02 0.79
C LEU A 63 -10.97 7.35 0.39
N ASP A 64 -10.75 7.10 -0.90
CA ASP A 64 -9.52 6.50 -1.39
C ASP A 64 -8.36 7.51 -1.30
N ALA A 65 -8.58 8.75 -1.75
CA ALA A 65 -7.62 9.83 -1.59
C ALA A 65 -7.29 10.11 -0.11
N ARG A 66 -8.28 10.04 0.79
CA ARG A 66 -8.05 10.13 2.25
C ARG A 66 -7.16 9.01 2.76
N ARG A 67 -7.41 7.76 2.34
CA ARG A 67 -6.61 6.59 2.75
C ARG A 67 -5.19 6.67 2.21
N LYS A 68 -5.01 7.06 0.94
CA LYS A 68 -3.68 7.29 0.34
C LYS A 68 -2.90 8.32 1.14
N LEU A 69 -3.50 9.48 1.43
CA LEU A 69 -2.83 10.53 2.19
C LEU A 69 -2.46 10.06 3.61
N LEU A 70 -3.35 9.34 4.30
CA LEU A 70 -3.06 8.78 5.62
C LEU A 70 -1.92 7.76 5.59
N ALA A 71 -1.86 6.89 4.58
CA ALA A 71 -0.78 5.90 4.43
C ALA A 71 0.58 6.59 4.19
N LEU A 72 0.61 7.71 3.47
CA LEU A 72 1.81 8.50 3.22
C LEU A 72 2.27 9.28 4.47
N LEU A 73 1.34 9.84 5.24
CA LEU A 73 1.64 10.61 6.45
C LEU A 73 2.01 9.74 7.66
N ASN A 74 1.48 8.51 7.71
CA ASN A 74 1.72 7.58 8.80
C ASN A 74 2.11 6.20 8.24
N PRO A 75 3.38 6.01 7.84
CA PRO A 75 3.86 4.73 7.32
C PRO A 75 3.68 3.59 8.34
N ALA A 76 3.60 3.90 9.63
CA ALA A 76 3.33 2.92 10.69
C ALA A 76 1.83 2.57 10.86
N ALA A 77 0.89 3.36 10.33
CA ALA A 77 -0.54 3.06 10.38
C ALA A 77 -1.00 2.07 9.31
N ALA A 78 -0.26 1.93 8.20
CA ALA A 78 -0.52 0.91 7.18
C ALA A 78 -0.43 -0.53 7.72
N PHE A 79 0.25 -0.74 8.85
CA PHE A 79 0.41 -2.02 9.54
C PHE A 79 -0.52 -2.21 10.76
N ARG A 80 -1.38 -1.23 11.11
CA ARG A 80 -2.21 -1.29 12.34
C ARG A 80 -3.58 -1.92 12.17
N SER A 81 -3.76 -2.80 11.18
CA SER A 81 -4.99 -3.58 11.07
C SER A 81 -5.01 -4.88 11.91
N ASP A 82 -3.87 -5.29 12.51
CA ASP A 82 -3.79 -6.60 13.19
C ASP A 82 -3.50 -6.61 14.71
N VAL A 83 -3.53 -5.47 15.41
CA VAL A 83 -3.41 -5.49 16.89
C VAL A 83 -4.35 -4.47 17.55
N ILE A 84 -5.64 -4.79 17.58
CA ILE A 84 -6.53 -4.32 18.64
C ILE A 84 -7.36 -5.49 19.16
N THR A 85 -6.72 -6.43 19.86
CA THR A 85 -7.39 -7.14 20.96
C THR A 85 -6.97 -6.45 22.25
N ARG A 86 -7.79 -5.45 22.58
CA ARG A 86 -7.92 -4.72 23.83
C ARG A 86 -7.42 -5.50 25.05
N THR A 87 -6.42 -4.93 25.72
CA THR A 87 -6.15 -5.13 27.13
C THR A 87 -7.35 -4.67 27.96
N SER A 88 -8.15 -5.61 28.44
CA SER A 88 -9.15 -5.36 29.47
C SER A 88 -8.53 -5.59 30.85
N LYS A 89 -7.97 -4.50 31.40
CA LYS A 89 -8.21 -4.01 32.77
C LYS A 89 -8.59 -5.04 33.83
N ILE A 90 -7.71 -5.33 34.79
CA ILE A 90 -8.11 -5.54 36.19
C ILE A 90 -7.00 -4.98 37.10
N TYR A 91 -7.29 -3.85 37.75
CA TYR A 91 -6.66 -3.49 39.02
C TYR A 91 -7.27 -4.40 40.08
N GLY A 92 -6.43 -5.08 40.85
CA GLY A 92 -6.74 -5.77 42.10
C GLY A 92 -5.64 -5.48 43.10
#